data_AF-A0A2P2K5D7-F1
#
_entry.id   AF-A0A2P2K5D7-F1
#
_cell.length_a   1.000
_cell.length_b   1.000
_cell.length_c   1.000
_cell.angle_alpha   90.00
_cell.angle_beta   90.00
_cell.angle_gamma   90.00
#
_symmetry.space_group_name_H-M   'P 1'
#
loop_
_entity.id
_entity.type
_entity.pdbx_description
1 polymer ?
#
loop_
_entity_poly.entity_id
_entity_poly.type
_entity_poly.pdbx_seq_one_letter_code
_entity_poly.pdbx_strand_id
1 'polypeptide(L)'
;MMVLRLVLLLVASMCFPFRSSSGVVEKERTLAMIKPDGFLGNYTERIKKVIGESGFSIVREMATKFDEETAPRFYAEHSSKCFFSSLVKYITRTVMVIPLTLLHDQFNLLKTSHDV
;
A
#
# COMPACT_ATOMS: atom_id res chain seq x y z
N MET A 1 -29.09 -41.64 34.91
CA MET A 1 -27.79 -41.23 34.31
C MET A 1 -27.97 -40.30 33.10
N MET A 2 -29.06 -39.52 33.00
CA MET A 2 -29.35 -38.67 31.83
C MET A 2 -29.23 -37.16 32.13
N VAL A 3 -29.32 -36.77 33.40
CA VAL A 3 -29.16 -35.37 33.86
C VAL A 3 -27.71 -34.86 33.85
N LEU A 4 -26.72 -35.76 33.96
CA LEU A 4 -25.30 -35.39 33.99
C LEU A 4 -24.76 -34.97 32.60
N ARG A 5 -25.39 -35.43 31.51
CA ARG A 5 -25.04 -35.02 30.13
C ARG A 5 -25.59 -33.64 29.74
N LEU A 6 -26.70 -33.21 30.33
CA LEU A 6 -27.34 -31.92 30.04
C LEU A 6 -26.59 -30.75 30.68
N VAL A 7 -26.02 -30.94 31.87
CA VAL A 7 -25.21 -29.92 32.55
C VAL A 7 -23.88 -29.72 31.83
N LEU A 8 -23.26 -30.78 31.30
CA LEU A 8 -21.98 -30.71 30.57
C LEU A 8 -22.06 -29.87 29.30
N LEU A 9 -23.20 -29.90 28.59
CA LEU A 9 -23.44 -29.09 27.39
C LEU A 9 -23.64 -27.59 27.72
N LEU A 10 -24.22 -27.27 28.88
CA LEU A 10 -24.38 -25.88 29.33
C LEU A 10 -23.05 -25.24 29.74
N VAL A 11 -22.10 -26.00 30.32
CA VAL A 11 -20.75 -25.48 30.61
C VAL A 11 -19.88 -25.37 29.35
N ALA A 12 -20.12 -26.21 28.34
CA ALA A 12 -19.42 -26.13 27.05
C ALA A 12 -19.81 -24.89 26.22
N SER A 13 -21.00 -24.31 26.45
CA SER A 13 -21.36 -23.00 25.88
C SER A 13 -20.62 -21.82 26.53
N MET A 14 -20.02 -22.03 27.71
CA MET A 14 -19.11 -21.08 28.37
C MET A 14 -17.65 -21.30 27.97
N CYS A 15 -17.36 -22.32 27.14
CA CYS A 15 -16.16 -22.33 26.32
C CYS A 15 -16.38 -21.30 25.20
N PHE A 16 -16.19 -20.03 25.56
CA PHE A 16 -15.97 -18.93 24.65
C PHE A 16 -15.17 -19.42 23.44
N PRO A 17 -15.74 -19.46 22.22
CA PRO A 17 -14.94 -19.15 21.07
C PRO A 17 -14.78 -17.62 21.12
N PHE A 18 -14.06 -17.09 22.13
CA PHE A 18 -13.29 -15.89 21.88
C PHE A 18 -12.11 -16.35 21.04
N ARG A 19 -12.44 -16.78 19.83
CA ARG A 19 -11.53 -16.72 18.71
C ARG A 19 -11.34 -15.23 18.54
N SER A 20 -10.34 -14.69 19.26
CA SER A 20 -9.66 -13.48 18.86
C SER A 20 -9.09 -13.77 17.49
N SER A 21 -9.93 -13.66 16.48
CA SER A 21 -9.49 -13.28 15.16
C SER A 21 -8.96 -11.88 15.37
N SER A 22 -7.70 -11.80 15.80
CA SER A 22 -6.89 -10.63 15.55
C SER A 22 -6.92 -10.50 14.04
N GLY A 23 -7.91 -9.75 13.55
CA GLY A 23 -7.93 -9.27 12.18
C GLY A 23 -6.74 -8.36 12.10
N VAL A 24 -5.57 -8.95 11.86
CA VAL A 24 -4.44 -8.20 11.34
C VAL A 24 -4.96 -7.72 10.00
N VAL A 25 -5.41 -6.47 10.00
CA VAL A 25 -5.61 -5.73 8.75
C VAL A 25 -4.22 -5.73 8.14
N GLU A 26 -3.97 -6.67 7.22
CA GLU A 26 -2.73 -6.74 6.47
C GLU A 26 -2.67 -5.47 5.63
N LYS A 27 -2.01 -4.43 6.17
CA LYS A 27 -1.88 -3.16 5.48
C LYS A 27 -0.82 -3.32 4.42
N GLU A 28 -1.26 -3.36 3.17
CA GLU A 28 -0.35 -3.41 2.04
C GLU A 28 0.35 -2.06 1.87
N ARG A 29 1.68 -2.12 1.76
CA ARG A 29 2.53 -0.96 1.47
C ARG A 29 2.90 -0.96 0.01
N THR A 30 2.65 0.15 -0.67
CA THR A 30 3.13 0.37 -2.03
C THR A 30 3.93 1.66 -2.12
N LEU A 31 4.81 1.74 -3.12
CA LEU A 31 5.64 2.90 -3.39
C LEU A 31 5.11 3.61 -4.64
N ALA A 32 4.62 4.83 -4.47
CA ALA A 32 4.37 5.73 -5.60
C ALA A 32 5.54 6.71 -5.75
N MET A 33 5.77 7.23 -6.95
CA MET A 33 6.81 8.24 -7.19
C MET A 33 6.24 9.37 -8.04
N ILE A 34 6.32 10.59 -7.52
CA ILE A 34 6.04 11.78 -8.33
C ILE A 34 7.29 12.07 -9.18
N LYS A 35 7.11 12.01 -10.50
CA LYS A 35 8.17 12.34 -11.46
C LYS A 35 8.49 13.84 -11.44
N PRO A 36 9.67 14.25 -11.94
CA PRO A 36 10.11 15.64 -11.81
C PRO A 36 9.22 16.68 -12.50
N ASP A 37 8.53 16.31 -13.58
CA ASP A 37 7.50 17.11 -14.24
C ASP A 37 6.31 17.42 -13.33
N GLY A 38 5.88 16.45 -12.52
CA GLY A 38 4.83 16.63 -11.52
C GLY A 38 5.23 17.62 -10.43
N PHE A 39 6.50 17.60 -10.03
CA PHE A 39 7.05 18.52 -9.04
C PHE A 39 7.23 19.94 -9.60
N LEU A 40 7.89 20.07 -10.76
CA LEU A 40 8.14 21.37 -11.41
C LEU A 40 6.84 22.05 -11.87
N GLY A 41 5.84 21.26 -12.26
CA GLY A 41 4.52 21.75 -12.64
C GLY A 41 3.61 22.13 -11.48
N ASN A 42 4.11 22.07 -10.23
CA ASN A 42 3.34 22.35 -9.01
C ASN A 42 2.09 21.46 -8.87
N TYR A 43 2.14 20.23 -9.38
CA TYR A 43 1.02 19.27 -9.34
C TYR A 43 1.04 18.36 -8.11
N THR A 44 2.08 18.46 -7.27
CA THR A 44 2.29 17.61 -6.09
C THR A 44 1.05 17.48 -5.22
N GLU A 45 0.45 18.60 -4.81
CA GLU A 45 -0.72 18.60 -3.92
C GLU A 45 -1.96 18.01 -4.58
N ARG A 46 -2.16 18.28 -5.88
CA ARG A 46 -3.25 17.67 -6.65
C ARG A 46 -3.08 16.16 -6.76
N ILE A 47 -1.86 15.68 -7.00
CA ILE A 47 -1.55 14.25 -7.08
C ILE A 47 -1.79 13.57 -5.73
N LYS A 48 -1.31 14.17 -4.63
CA LYS A 48 -1.56 13.66 -3.27
C LYS A 48 -3.05 13.58 -2.96
N LYS A 49 -3.83 14.58 -3.38
CA LYS A 49 -5.29 14.58 -3.20
C LYS A 49 -5.94 13.40 -3.91
N VAL A 50 -5.58 13.16 -5.17
CA VAL A 50 -6.10 12.02 -5.95
C VAL A 50 -5.72 10.68 -5.31
N ILE A 51 -4.49 10.56 -4.78
CA ILE A 51 -4.03 9.37 -4.05
C ILE A 51 -4.91 9.12 -2.82
N GLY A 52 -5.18 10.17 -2.03
CA GLY A 52 -6.07 10.09 -0.86
C GLY A 52 -7.50 9.73 -1.22
N GLU A 53 -8.05 10.35 -2.26
CA GLU A 53 -9.40 10.05 -2.78
C GLU A 53 -9.52 8.60 -3.29
N SER A 54 -8.41 7.99 -3.72
CA SER A 54 -8.35 6.60 -4.17
C SER A 54 -8.27 5.59 -3.02
N GLY A 55 -8.33 6.04 -1.76
CA GLY A 55 -8.29 5.17 -0.58
C GLY A 55 -6.88 4.83 -0.07
N PHE A 56 -5.85 5.51 -0.56
CA PHE A 56 -4.50 5.35 -0.06
C PHE A 56 -4.15 6.39 1.01
N SER A 57 -3.50 5.96 2.07
CA SER A 57 -2.92 6.86 3.08
C SER A 57 -1.43 7.06 2.82
N ILE A 58 -0.98 8.31 2.70
CA ILE A 58 0.44 8.65 2.57
C ILE A 58 1.09 8.60 3.95
N VAL A 59 2.03 7.68 4.15
CA VAL A 59 2.73 7.48 5.44
C VAL A 59 4.03 8.25 5.52
N ARG A 60 4.74 8.32 4.40
CA ARG A 60 6.03 8.98 4.29
C ARG A 60 6.15 9.59 2.91
N GLU A 61 6.68 10.80 2.88
CA GLU A 61 7.18 11.46 1.70
C GLU A 61 8.65 11.84 1.93
N MET A 62 9.46 11.77 0.88
CA MET A 62 10.86 12.20 0.95
C MET A 62 11.26 12.86 -0.36
N ALA A 63 11.56 14.15 -0.35
CA ALA A 63 12.10 14.78 -1.54
C ALA A 63 13.57 14.34 -1.70
N THR A 64 13.87 13.55 -2.73
CA THR A 64 15.22 13.07 -3.00
C THR A 64 15.62 13.30 -4.44
N LYS A 65 16.92 13.41 -4.70
CA LYS A 65 17.47 13.52 -6.04
C LYS A 65 18.12 12.19 -6.40
N PHE A 66 17.78 11.66 -7.57
CA PHE A 66 18.53 10.54 -8.11
C PHE A 66 19.91 11.02 -8.57
N ASP A 67 20.96 10.36 -8.13
CA ASP A 67 22.30 10.50 -8.69
C ASP A 67 22.44 9.65 -9.97
N GLU A 68 23.56 9.83 -10.67
CA GLU A 68 23.86 9.09 -11.91
C GLU A 68 24.08 7.59 -11.66
N GLU A 69 24.32 7.18 -10.41
CA GLU A 69 24.58 5.78 -10.05
C GLU A 69 23.31 5.02 -9.62
N THR A 70 22.36 5.68 -8.97
CA THR A 70 21.13 5.06 -8.44
C THR A 70 20.03 5.00 -9.49
N ALA A 71 19.91 6.00 -10.38
CA ALA A 71 18.88 6.00 -11.42
C ALA A 71 18.97 4.79 -12.37
N PRO A 72 20.15 4.42 -12.91
CA PRO A 72 20.27 3.24 -13.77
C PRO A 72 19.93 1.94 -13.05
N ARG A 73 20.26 1.83 -11.76
CA ARG A 73 19.95 0.64 -10.94
C ARG A 73 18.45 0.51 -10.72
N PHE A 74 17.76 1.61 -10.45
CA PHE A 74 16.31 1.62 -10.25
C PHE A 74 15.55 1.26 -11.54
N TYR A 75 16.04 1.69 -12.69
CA TYR A 75 15.44 1.40 -14.00
C TYR A 75 16.12 0.24 -14.74
N ALA A 76 16.91 -0.60 -14.06
CA ALA A 76 17.73 -1.63 -14.69
C ALA A 76 16.91 -2.62 -15.54
N GLU A 77 15.65 -2.88 -15.17
CA GLU A 77 14.72 -3.69 -15.94
C GLU A 77 14.48 -3.15 -17.36
N HIS A 78 14.61 -1.83 -17.54
CA HIS A 78 14.48 -1.16 -18.84
C HIS A 78 15.82 -0.96 -19.55
N SER A 79 16.93 -1.51 -19.05
CA SER A 79 18.28 -1.29 -19.62
C SER A 79 18.41 -1.72 -21.09
N SER A 80 17.64 -2.72 -21.52
CA SER A 80 17.61 -3.20 -22.90
C SER A 80 16.81 -2.32 -23.86
N LYS A 81 16.12 -1.29 -23.36
CA LYS A 81 15.26 -0.42 -24.17
C LYS A 81 16.05 0.76 -24.74
N CYS A 82 15.76 1.13 -25.99
CA CYS A 82 16.43 2.24 -26.68
C CYS A 82 16.26 3.60 -25.97
N PHE A 83 15.22 3.76 -25.15
CA PHE A 83 14.96 5.01 -24.41
C PHE A 83 15.62 5.07 -23.02
N PHE A 84 16.34 4.03 -22.60
CA PHE A 84 16.89 3.92 -21.24
C PHE A 84 17.84 5.06 -20.88
N SER A 85 18.78 5.39 -21.77
CA SER A 85 19.75 6.46 -21.54
C SER A 85 19.08 7.84 -21.43
N SER A 86 18.04 8.08 -22.23
CA SER A 86 17.23 9.30 -22.16
C SER A 86 16.39 9.35 -20.87
N LEU A 87 15.83 8.22 -20.42
CA LEU A 87 15.07 8.12 -19.18
C LEU A 87 15.96 8.39 -17.96
N VAL A 88 17.14 7.77 -17.88
CA VAL A 88 18.11 8.01 -16.80
C VAL A 88 18.51 9.49 -16.78
N LYS A 89 18.88 10.05 -17.93
CA LYS A 89 19.21 11.48 -18.03
C LYS A 89 18.06 12.38 -17.61
N TYR A 90 16.82 12.05 -17.97
CA TYR A 90 15.64 12.81 -17.58
C TYR A 90 15.43 12.83 -16.06
N ILE A 91 15.57 11.66 -15.42
CA ILE A 91 15.37 11.51 -13.98
C ILE A 91 16.51 12.15 -13.18
N THR A 92 17.77 12.00 -13.61
CA THR A 92 18.95 12.53 -12.89
C THR A 92 19.15 14.04 -13.08
N ARG A 93 18.75 14.60 -14.22
CA ARG A 93 18.89 16.05 -14.49
C ARG A 93 17.97 16.91 -13.64
N THR A 94 16.88 16.34 -13.15
CA THR A 94 15.80 17.13 -12.55
C THR A 94 15.77 16.99 -11.04
N VAL A 95 15.34 18.05 -10.37
CA VAL A 95 15.80 18.42 -9.02
C VAL A 95 15.27 17.49 -7.92
N MET A 96 14.07 16.91 -8.05
CA MET A 96 13.47 16.11 -6.98
C MET A 96 12.46 15.08 -7.52
N VAL A 97 12.52 13.87 -6.96
CA VAL A 97 11.43 12.89 -6.96
C VAL A 97 10.85 12.79 -5.55
N ILE A 98 9.57 12.46 -5.45
CA ILE A 98 8.89 12.23 -4.17
C ILE A 98 8.39 10.78 -4.15
N PRO A 99 9.12 9.85 -3.52
CA PRO A 99 8.59 8.55 -3.18
C PRO A 99 7.55 8.73 -2.07
N LEU A 100 6.36 8.21 -2.30
CA LEU A 100 5.26 8.16 -1.35
C LEU A 100 5.08 6.70 -0.93
N THR A 101 5.26 6.43 0.36
CA THR A 101 4.83 5.15 0.92
C THR A 101 3.34 5.23 1.18
N LEU A 102 2.56 4.47 0.42
CA LEU A 102 1.12 4.40 0.52
C LEU A 102 0.73 3.17 1.33
N LEU A 103 -0.22 3.33 2.25
CA LEU A 103 -0.96 2.23 2.84
C LEU A 103 -2.32 2.14 2.18
N HIS A 104 -2.66 0.94 1.72
CA HIS A 104 -4.01 0.61 1.35
C HIS A 104 -4.61 -0.26 2.46
N ASP A 105 -5.69 0.22 3.08
CA ASP A 105 -6.50 -0.65 3.94
C ASP A 105 -7.34 -1.53 3.01
N GLN A 106 -6.95 -2.79 2.85
CA GLN A 106 -7.80 -3.84 2.27
C GLN A 106 -8.95 -4.15 3.25
N PHE A 107 -9.81 -3.17 3.54
CA PHE A 107 -11.03 -3.36 4.31
C PHE A 107 -12.22 -2.70 3.61
N ASN A 108 -12.41 -3.10 2.34
CA ASN A 108 -13.71 -2.99 1.68
C ASN A 108 -14.25 -4.37 1.25
N LEU A 109 -13.96 -5.42 2.04
CA LEU A 109 -14.71 -6.67 2.00
C LEU A 109 -15.99 -6.51 2.81
N LEU A 110 -16.92 -5.67 2.36
CA LEU A 110 -18.31 -5.79 2.73
C LEU A 110 -19.20 -5.52 1.51
N LYS A 111 -19.53 -6.61 0.81
CA LYS A 111 -20.89 -6.97 0.36
C LYS A 111 -20.85 -8.44 -0.11
N THR A 112 -21.36 -9.42 0.64
CA THR A 112 -22.76 -9.81 0.94
C THR A 112 -23.32 -10.85 -0.03
N SER A 113 -24.00 -11.85 0.56
CA SER A 113 -24.86 -12.88 -0.04
C SER A 113 -24.19 -14.10 -0.68
N HIS A 114 -23.84 -15.05 0.19
CA HIS A 114 -24.15 -16.46 -0.06
C HIS A 114 -24.43 -17.11 1.30
N ASP A 115 -25.66 -16.97 1.78
CA ASP A 115 -26.32 -17.80 2.81
C ASP A 115 -27.64 -17.12 3.22
N VAL A 116 -28.69 -17.31 2.40
CA VAL A 116 -30.06 -17.79 2.76
C VAL A 116 -30.68 -18.34 1.47
#